data_AF-A0A8X8H3T1-F1
#
_entry.id   AF-A0A8X8H3T1-F1
#
_cell.length_a   1.000
_cell.length_b   1.000
_cell.length_c   1.000
_cell.angle_alpha   90.00
_cell.angle_beta   90.00
_cell.angle_gamma   90.00
#
_symmetry.space_group_name_H-M   'P 1'
#
loop_
_entity.id
_entity.type
_entity.pdbx_description
1 polymer ?
#
loop_
_entity_poly.entity_id
_entity_poly.type
_entity_poly.pdbx_seq_one_letter_code
_entity_poly.pdbx_strand_id
1 'polypeptide(L)'
;MPLSRLLAISVNALLLGGCTQEGHLLDILARALSSDGEVKIETSCTAFLGFGPAVAIFQVSPGLAEEAVSLTGRFAENWAWSHHESMNDFHKKRGVRTVGIGATLLDGKDCLKKLTANADALLFDKMPGAYFASPDEEVVIVLFSEPQGRGAIFVQAP
;
A
#
# COMPACT_ATOMS: atom_id res chain seq x y z
N MET A 1 -42.13 -38.50 0.24
CA MET A 1 -41.32 -37.64 -0.65
C MET A 1 -40.40 -36.82 0.25
N PRO A 2 -39.08 -37.08 0.30
CA PRO A 2 -38.21 -36.38 1.24
C PRO A 2 -37.78 -35.02 0.68
N LEU A 3 -37.94 -33.98 1.51
CA LEU A 3 -37.24 -32.71 1.39
C LEU A 3 -35.74 -32.99 1.44
N SER A 4 -35.03 -32.78 0.34
CA SER A 4 -33.58 -32.71 0.35
C SER A 4 -33.10 -31.93 -0.85
N ARG A 5 -32.13 -31.06 -0.57
CA ARG A 5 -31.26 -30.28 -1.49
C ARG A 5 -31.73 -28.87 -1.76
N LEU A 6 -30.72 -27.99 -1.85
CA LEU A 6 -30.72 -26.52 -1.94
C LEU A 6 -30.50 -25.90 -0.55
N LEU A 7 -29.38 -25.27 -0.21
CA LEU A 7 -28.32 -24.67 -1.02
C LEU A 7 -27.08 -24.54 -0.10
N ALA A 8 -25.98 -25.23 -0.41
CA ALA A 8 -24.67 -24.97 0.18
C ALA A 8 -23.84 -24.22 -0.87
N ILE A 9 -24.12 -22.93 -1.07
CA ILE A 9 -23.31 -22.06 -1.93
C ILE A 9 -23.19 -20.72 -1.23
N SER A 10 -22.12 -20.53 -0.47
CA SER A 10 -21.63 -19.18 -0.09
C SER A 10 -20.38 -19.22 0.80
N VAL A 11 -19.31 -19.94 0.41
CA VAL A 11 -18.00 -19.79 1.08
C VAL A 11 -16.82 -19.66 0.11
N ASN A 12 -16.98 -19.91 -1.20
CA ASN A 12 -15.85 -19.86 -2.14
C ASN A 12 -15.59 -18.49 -2.80
N ALA A 13 -16.50 -17.51 -2.70
CA ALA A 13 -16.30 -16.21 -3.35
C ALA A 13 -15.39 -15.27 -2.54
N LEU A 14 -15.36 -15.38 -1.20
CA LEU A 14 -14.52 -14.54 -0.35
C LEU A 14 -13.02 -14.89 -0.43
N LEU A 15 -12.69 -16.14 -0.75
CA LEU A 15 -11.29 -16.60 -0.83
C LEU A 15 -10.61 -16.23 -2.17
N LEU A 16 -11.38 -16.11 -3.26
CA LEU A 16 -10.84 -15.75 -4.58
C LEU A 16 -10.55 -14.25 -4.70
N GLY A 17 -11.37 -13.39 -4.10
CA GLY A 17 -11.16 -11.93 -4.12
C GLY A 17 -9.93 -11.48 -3.32
N GLY A 18 -9.63 -12.15 -2.21
CA GLY A 18 -8.43 -11.86 -1.40
C GLY A 18 -7.12 -12.17 -2.13
N CYS A 19 -7.05 -13.31 -2.83
CA CYS A 19 -5.85 -13.71 -3.57
C CYS A 19 -5.58 -12.82 -4.79
N THR A 20 -6.62 -12.36 -5.50
CA THR A 20 -6.42 -11.47 -6.66
C THR A 20 -5.90 -10.10 -6.25
N GLN A 21 -6.26 -9.63 -5.05
CA GLN A 21 -5.89 -8.32 -4.57
C GLN A 21 -4.50 -8.29 -3.94
N GLU A 22 -4.11 -9.34 -3.21
CA GLU A 22 -2.75 -9.50 -2.73
C GLU A 22 -1.76 -9.62 -3.90
N GLY A 23 -2.11 -10.38 -4.94
CA GLY A 23 -1.30 -10.47 -6.17
C GLY A 23 -1.12 -9.12 -6.87
N HIS A 24 -2.16 -8.29 -6.94
CA HIS A 24 -2.08 -6.95 -7.51
C HIS A 24 -1.17 -6.02 -6.69
N LEU A 25 -1.27 -6.07 -5.36
CA LEU A 25 -0.40 -5.29 -4.47
C LEU A 25 1.06 -5.71 -4.61
N LEU A 26 1.33 -7.02 -4.73
CA LEU A 26 2.69 -7.53 -4.96
C LEU A 26 3.24 -7.08 -6.31
N ASP A 27 2.43 -7.06 -7.37
CA ASP A 27 2.86 -6.55 -8.69
C ASP A 27 3.26 -5.07 -8.63
N ILE A 28 2.44 -4.22 -7.98
CA ILE A 28 2.76 -2.80 -7.79
C ILE A 28 4.06 -2.63 -6.98
N LEU A 29 4.23 -3.41 -5.91
CA LEU A 29 5.45 -3.37 -5.09
C LEU A 29 6.67 -3.81 -5.89
N ALA A 30 6.58 -4.88 -6.67
CA ALA A 30 7.66 -5.36 -7.52
C ALA A 30 8.06 -4.31 -8.58
N ARG A 31 7.07 -3.67 -9.22
CA ARG A 31 7.31 -2.55 -10.16
C ARG A 31 7.99 -1.36 -9.48
N ALA A 32 7.50 -0.94 -8.32
CA ALA A 32 8.02 0.24 -7.61
C ALA A 32 9.42 0.02 -7.02
N LEU A 33 9.73 -1.21 -6.60
CA LEU A 33 11.01 -1.59 -5.99
C LEU A 33 12.00 -2.17 -7.00
N SER A 34 11.57 -2.41 -8.26
CA SER A 34 12.37 -3.08 -9.30
C SER A 34 12.95 -4.43 -8.84
N SER A 35 12.20 -5.17 -8.03
CA SER A 35 12.62 -6.44 -7.43
C SER A 35 11.47 -7.44 -7.37
N ASP A 36 11.62 -8.55 -8.08
CA ASP A 36 10.66 -9.66 -8.07
C ASP A 36 10.99 -10.63 -6.93
N GLY A 37 10.07 -10.81 -5.98
CA GLY A 37 10.10 -11.90 -5.01
C GLY A 37 10.75 -11.62 -3.66
N GLU A 38 11.24 -10.40 -3.40
CA GLU A 38 11.77 -10.00 -2.09
C GLU A 38 10.77 -9.25 -1.20
N VAL A 39 9.51 -9.22 -1.61
CA VAL A 39 8.43 -8.52 -0.91
C VAL A 39 7.46 -9.52 -0.32
N LYS A 40 7.12 -9.34 0.97
CA LYS A 40 6.13 -10.14 1.67
C LYS A 40 5.04 -9.22 2.24
N ILE A 41 3.79 -9.46 1.89
CA ILE A 41 2.65 -8.81 2.56
C ILE A 41 2.45 -9.49 3.92
N GLU A 42 2.54 -8.71 5.00
CA GLU A 42 2.28 -9.20 6.37
C GLU A 42 0.78 -9.28 6.63
N THR A 43 0.06 -8.24 6.24
CA THR A 43 -1.37 -8.11 6.41
C THR A 43 -1.92 -7.08 5.43
N SER A 44 -3.16 -7.28 4.99
CA SER A 44 -3.82 -6.39 4.05
C SER A 44 -5.29 -6.21 4.41
N CYS A 45 -5.86 -5.11 3.93
CA CYS A 45 -7.26 -4.82 4.04
C CYS A 45 -7.73 -4.05 2.81
N THR A 46 -9.05 -3.96 2.68
CA THR A 46 -9.71 -3.24 1.61
C THR A 46 -10.79 -2.37 2.25
N ALA A 47 -10.99 -1.17 1.71
CA ALA A 47 -12.17 -0.39 2.06
C ALA A 47 -13.47 -1.08 1.57
N PHE A 48 -14.59 -0.62 2.13
CA PHE A 48 -15.95 -1.18 2.10
C PHE A 48 -16.35 -1.97 0.82
N LEU A 49 -16.83 -3.20 1.00
CA LEU A 49 -17.39 -4.08 -0.05
C LEU A 49 -16.48 -4.34 -1.29
N GLY A 50 -15.16 -4.16 -1.17
CA GLY A 50 -14.23 -4.35 -2.28
C GLY A 50 -14.15 -3.15 -3.23
N PHE A 51 -14.78 -2.03 -2.87
CA PHE A 51 -14.72 -0.76 -3.59
C PHE A 51 -14.04 0.28 -2.70
N GLY A 52 -12.80 0.63 -3.04
CA GLY A 52 -11.99 1.62 -2.32
C GLY A 52 -10.57 1.11 -2.06
N PRO A 53 -9.72 1.88 -1.37
CA PRO A 53 -8.29 1.62 -1.38
C PRO A 53 -7.94 0.28 -0.75
N ALA A 54 -7.01 -0.39 -1.41
CA ALA A 54 -6.29 -1.53 -0.87
C ALA A 54 -5.11 -0.99 -0.05
N VAL A 55 -5.00 -1.42 1.20
CA VAL A 55 -3.89 -1.07 2.08
C VAL A 55 -3.22 -2.34 2.56
N ALA A 56 -1.89 -2.36 2.55
CA ALA A 56 -1.13 -3.46 3.13
C ALA A 56 0.09 -2.98 3.89
N ILE A 57 0.42 -3.71 4.95
CA ILE A 57 1.73 -3.68 5.58
C ILE A 57 2.57 -4.76 4.92
N PHE A 58 3.77 -4.39 4.50
CA PHE A 58 4.68 -5.32 3.84
C PHE A 58 6.07 -5.26 4.47
N GLN A 59 6.82 -6.32 4.20
CA GLN A 59 8.21 -6.48 4.58
C GLN A 59 9.07 -6.73 3.34
N VAL A 60 10.26 -6.16 3.32
CA VAL A 60 11.30 -6.35 2.31
C VAL A 60 12.61 -6.73 2.97
N SER A 61 13.56 -7.24 2.18
CA SER A 61 14.94 -7.43 2.65
C SER A 61 15.56 -6.07 3.02
N PRO A 62 16.44 -6.00 4.05
CA PRO A 62 17.12 -4.75 4.40
C PRO A 62 17.90 -4.13 3.24
N GLY A 63 18.52 -4.95 2.39
CA GLY A 63 19.24 -4.49 1.19
C GLY A 63 18.33 -3.79 0.18
N LEU A 64 17.13 -4.33 -0.06
CA LEU A 64 16.15 -3.71 -0.95
C LEU A 64 15.60 -2.40 -0.39
N ALA A 65 15.47 -2.29 0.94
CA ALA A 65 15.07 -1.04 1.58
C ALA A 65 16.12 0.06 1.38
N GLU A 66 17.41 -0.27 1.54
CA GLU A 66 18.53 0.65 1.28
C GLU A 66 18.62 1.04 -0.21
N GLU A 67 18.38 0.08 -1.11
CA GLU A 67 18.38 0.34 -2.55
C GLU A 67 17.22 1.27 -2.93
N ALA A 68 15.99 1.02 -2.48
CA ALA A 68 14.84 1.88 -2.74
C ALA A 68 15.02 3.30 -2.20
N VAL A 69 15.70 3.44 -1.05
CA VAL A 69 16.15 4.73 -0.49
C VAL A 69 17.16 5.42 -1.43
N SER A 70 17.98 4.67 -2.16
CA SER A 70 18.95 5.19 -3.14
C SER A 70 18.34 5.52 -4.52
N LEU A 71 17.15 5.00 -4.83
CA LEU A 71 16.45 5.19 -6.11
C LEU A 71 15.83 6.60 -6.28
N THR A 72 15.98 7.50 -5.31
CA THR A 72 15.48 8.88 -5.42
C THR A 72 15.99 9.57 -6.68
N GLY A 73 15.08 10.01 -7.56
CA GLY A 73 15.43 10.70 -8.81
C GLY A 73 15.70 9.78 -10.02
N ARG A 74 15.49 8.47 -9.92
CA ARG A 74 15.46 7.55 -11.07
C ARG A 74 14.08 6.87 -11.16
N PHE A 75 13.61 6.69 -12.40
CA PHE A 75 12.33 6.11 -12.84
C PHE A 75 11.16 7.07 -13.14
N ALA A 76 10.18 6.51 -13.86
CA ALA A 76 9.42 7.02 -15.01
C ALA A 76 8.68 8.36 -14.83
N GLU A 77 8.20 8.93 -15.94
CA GLU A 77 7.73 10.33 -16.09
C GLU A 77 6.77 10.85 -14.99
N ASN A 78 6.13 9.99 -14.18
CA ASN A 78 5.34 10.37 -12.99
C ASN A 78 5.55 9.51 -11.72
N TRP A 79 6.47 8.54 -11.74
CA TRP A 79 6.78 7.62 -10.64
C TRP A 79 8.09 8.04 -9.98
N ALA A 80 8.07 8.46 -8.72
CA ALA A 80 9.29 8.91 -8.07
C ALA A 80 9.37 8.50 -6.60
N TRP A 81 10.55 8.05 -6.18
CA TRP A 81 10.95 7.95 -4.78
C TRP A 81 11.48 9.29 -4.28
N SER A 82 11.14 9.66 -3.04
CA SER A 82 11.66 10.84 -2.37
C SER A 82 11.75 10.64 -0.85
N HIS A 83 12.71 11.30 -0.21
CA HIS A 83 12.90 11.24 1.25
C HIS A 83 12.11 12.33 1.96
N HIS A 84 11.37 11.93 3.00
CA HIS A 84 10.55 12.84 3.79
C HIS A 84 10.57 12.50 5.27
N GLU A 85 10.39 13.52 6.11
CA GLU A 85 10.30 13.34 7.56
C GLU A 85 8.95 12.76 8.02
N SER A 86 7.93 12.85 7.16
CA SER A 86 6.57 12.40 7.44
C SER A 86 5.75 12.35 6.15
N MET A 87 4.61 11.65 6.20
CA MET A 87 3.61 11.65 5.14
C MET A 87 3.06 13.06 4.86
N ASN A 88 2.93 13.90 5.89
CA ASN A 88 2.49 15.29 5.73
C ASN A 88 3.55 16.13 4.98
N ASP A 89 4.83 15.92 5.27
CA ASP A 89 5.94 16.56 4.54
C ASP A 89 5.98 16.10 3.09
N PHE A 90 5.79 14.81 2.84
CA PHE A 90 5.66 14.22 1.50
C PHE A 90 4.54 14.87 0.69
N HIS A 91 3.33 14.91 1.23
CA HIS A 91 2.17 15.53 0.60
C HIS A 91 2.39 17.02 0.32
N LYS A 92 2.93 17.78 1.27
CA LYS A 92 3.19 19.23 1.11
C LYS A 92 4.21 19.52 0.00
N LYS A 93 5.32 18.77 -0.05
CA LYS A 93 6.42 19.01 -1.00
C LYS A 93 6.09 18.57 -2.43
N ARG A 94 5.18 17.59 -2.62
CA ARG A 94 4.64 17.21 -3.94
C ARG A 94 3.69 18.26 -4.53
N GLY A 95 3.15 19.15 -3.71
CA GLY A 95 2.30 20.26 -4.13
C GLY A 95 0.85 19.87 -4.44
N VAL A 96 0.00 20.90 -4.59
CA VAL A 96 -1.48 20.85 -4.70
C VAL A 96 -1.99 20.04 -5.93
N ARG A 97 -1.11 19.65 -6.86
CA ARG A 97 -1.50 18.90 -8.07
C ARG A 97 -1.78 17.41 -7.83
N THR A 98 -1.58 16.91 -6.62
CA THR A 98 -1.73 15.48 -6.29
C THR A 98 -2.93 15.22 -5.38
N VAL A 99 -4.12 15.70 -5.79
CA VAL A 99 -5.39 15.45 -5.07
C VAL A 99 -5.59 13.95 -4.78
N GLY A 100 -5.19 13.08 -5.73
CA GLY A 100 -5.26 11.64 -5.60
C GLY A 100 -4.46 11.06 -4.43
N ILE A 101 -3.28 11.60 -4.10
CA ILE A 101 -2.45 11.13 -2.98
C ILE A 101 -3.17 11.38 -1.64
N GLY A 102 -3.67 12.61 -1.45
CA GLY A 102 -4.40 12.96 -0.23
C GLY A 102 -5.67 12.14 -0.05
N ALA A 103 -6.44 11.94 -1.13
CA ALA A 103 -7.62 11.09 -1.12
C ALA A 103 -7.29 9.63 -0.79
N THR A 104 -6.30 9.05 -1.47
CA THR A 104 -5.85 7.66 -1.24
C THR A 104 -5.47 7.41 0.21
N LEU A 105 -4.73 8.34 0.83
CA LEU A 105 -4.32 8.23 2.24
C LEU A 105 -5.50 8.35 3.21
N LEU A 106 -6.42 9.28 2.95
CA LEU A 106 -7.61 9.48 3.78
C LEU A 106 -8.56 8.30 3.68
N ASP A 107 -8.82 7.80 2.48
CA ASP A 107 -9.68 6.65 2.22
C ASP A 107 -9.06 5.36 2.80
N GLY A 108 -7.72 5.24 2.75
CA GLY A 108 -6.97 4.11 3.30
C GLY A 108 -6.81 4.12 4.82
N LYS A 109 -7.12 5.23 5.49
CA LYS A 109 -6.88 5.41 6.94
C LYS A 109 -7.60 4.36 7.79
N ASP A 110 -8.89 4.16 7.58
CA ASP A 110 -9.69 3.23 8.37
C ASP A 110 -9.26 1.78 8.12
N CYS A 111 -8.74 1.51 6.93
CA CYS A 111 -8.13 0.25 6.56
C CYS A 111 -6.85 0.05 7.39
N LEU A 112 -5.92 1.00 7.34
CA LEU A 112 -4.66 0.93 8.08
C LEU A 112 -4.86 0.76 9.59
N LYS A 113 -5.87 1.44 10.17
CA LYS A 113 -6.23 1.31 11.59
C LYS A 113 -6.64 -0.11 12.00
N LYS A 114 -7.17 -0.91 11.07
CA LYS A 114 -7.49 -2.32 11.31
C LYS A 114 -6.25 -3.21 11.25
N LEU A 115 -5.21 -2.79 10.52
CA LEU A 115 -3.98 -3.54 10.34
C LEU A 115 -2.97 -3.32 11.48
N THR A 116 -2.94 -2.12 12.05
CA THR A 116 -1.93 -1.76 13.05
C THR A 116 -2.41 -0.68 14.02
N ALA A 117 -2.07 -0.85 15.29
CA ALA A 117 -2.33 0.15 16.34
C ALA A 117 -1.56 1.46 16.12
N ASN A 118 -0.48 1.43 15.32
CA ASN A 118 0.36 2.59 15.03
C ASN A 118 -0.12 3.40 13.81
N ALA A 119 -1.31 3.13 13.27
CA ALA A 119 -1.80 3.71 12.03
C ALA A 119 -1.79 5.25 12.02
N ASP A 120 -2.21 5.90 13.10
CA ASP A 120 -2.21 7.36 13.16
C ASP A 120 -0.77 7.92 13.15
N ALA A 121 0.17 7.24 13.80
CA ALA A 121 1.56 7.63 13.75
C ALA A 121 2.14 7.46 12.33
N LEU A 122 1.81 6.36 11.64
CA LEU A 122 2.27 6.10 10.26
C LEU A 122 1.77 7.17 9.27
N LEU A 123 0.56 7.68 9.49
CA LEU A 123 -0.10 8.62 8.59
C LEU A 123 0.17 10.09 8.94
N PHE A 124 0.33 10.43 10.22
CA PHE A 124 0.27 11.81 10.68
C PHE A 124 1.47 12.25 11.53
N ASP A 125 2.20 11.32 12.14
CA ASP A 125 3.38 11.67 12.94
C ASP A 125 4.66 11.70 12.09
N LYS A 126 5.77 12.08 12.73
CA LYS A 126 7.11 12.03 12.12
C LYS A 126 7.58 10.59 12.00
N MET A 127 7.40 10.02 10.82
CA MET A 127 8.01 8.77 10.41
C MET A 127 8.95 9.00 9.23
N PRO A 128 10.26 9.17 9.46
CA PRO A 128 11.21 9.30 8.37
C PRO A 128 11.21 8.01 7.53
N GLY A 129 11.37 8.18 6.23
CA GLY A 129 11.36 7.06 5.30
C GLY A 129 11.53 7.49 3.85
N ALA A 130 11.58 6.49 2.97
CA ALA A 130 11.46 6.67 1.54
C ALA A 130 9.98 6.58 1.15
N TYR A 131 9.51 7.59 0.44
CA TYR A 131 8.13 7.72 0.01
C TYR A 131 8.07 7.65 -1.50
N PHE A 132 7.12 6.89 -1.99
CA PHE A 132 6.87 6.69 -3.39
C PHE A 132 5.43 7.04 -3.68
N ALA A 133 5.20 7.73 -4.81
CA ALA A 133 3.86 7.88 -5.33
C ALA A 133 3.83 7.89 -6.84
N SER A 134 2.76 7.30 -7.35
CA SER A 134 2.27 7.42 -8.71
C SER A 134 0.95 8.19 -8.66
N PRO A 135 0.92 9.47 -9.08
CA PRO A 135 -0.32 10.24 -9.11
C PRO A 135 -1.37 9.66 -10.06
N ASP A 136 -0.93 9.07 -11.19
CA ASP A 136 -1.84 8.55 -12.22
C ASP A 136 -2.46 7.20 -11.83
N GLU A 137 -1.70 6.34 -11.13
CA GLU A 137 -2.21 5.07 -10.60
C GLU A 137 -2.74 5.21 -9.15
N GLU A 138 -2.72 6.43 -8.58
CA GLU A 138 -3.14 6.72 -7.21
C GLU A 138 -2.54 5.74 -6.18
N VAL A 139 -1.23 5.51 -6.32
CA VAL A 139 -0.43 4.66 -5.43
C VAL A 139 0.42 5.52 -4.51
N VAL A 140 0.47 5.15 -3.23
CA VAL A 140 1.43 5.65 -2.25
C VAL A 140 2.11 4.48 -1.56
N ILE A 141 3.44 4.46 -1.55
CA ILE A 141 4.24 3.47 -0.81
C ILE A 141 5.17 4.21 0.15
N VAL A 142 5.35 3.67 1.34
CA VAL A 142 6.31 4.15 2.32
C VAL A 142 7.18 2.99 2.77
N LEU A 143 8.49 3.20 2.76
CA LEU A 143 9.47 2.36 3.45
C LEU A 143 9.96 3.11 4.67
N PHE A 144 9.71 2.57 5.86
CA PHE A 144 10.07 3.21 7.11
C PHE A 144 11.58 3.10 7.35
N SER A 145 12.21 4.18 7.81
CA SER A 145 13.62 4.12 8.24
C SER A 145 13.80 3.19 9.43
N GLU A 146 12.81 3.11 10.32
CA GLU A 146 12.78 2.16 11.44
C GLU A 146 11.35 1.69 11.73
N PRO A 147 11.14 0.37 11.98
CA PRO A 147 12.10 -0.72 11.79
C PRO A 147 12.41 -0.93 10.29
N GLN A 148 13.69 -1.11 9.96
CA GLN A 148 14.15 -1.28 8.58
C GLN A 148 13.46 -2.45 7.88
N GLY A 149 13.21 -2.29 6.58
CA GLY A 149 12.61 -3.32 5.74
C GLY A 149 11.11 -3.50 5.99
N ARG A 150 10.43 -2.61 6.72
CA ARG A 150 8.96 -2.57 6.78
C ARG A 150 8.42 -1.35 6.05
N GLY A 151 7.25 -1.52 5.46
CA GLY A 151 6.58 -0.46 4.73
C GLY A 151 5.07 -0.59 4.73
N ALA A 152 4.42 0.44 4.21
CA ALA A 152 2.99 0.46 3.96
C ALA A 152 2.72 0.87 2.51
N ILE A 153 1.78 0.21 1.86
CA ILE A 153 1.28 0.56 0.53
C ILE A 153 -0.20 0.91 0.61
N PHE A 154 -0.58 1.95 -0.12
CA PHE A 154 -1.94 2.39 -0.34
C PHE A 154 -2.14 2.46 -1.86
N VAL A 155 -3.20 1.81 -2.35
CA VAL A 155 -3.57 1.83 -3.76
C VAL A 155 -5.04 2.17 -3.83
N GLN A 156 -5.41 3.27 -4.46
CA GLN A 156 -6.82 3.49 -4.77
C GLN A 156 -7.26 2.39 -5.74
N ALA A 157 -8.28 1.60 -5.37
CA ALA A 157 -8.79 0.59 -6.29
C ALA A 157 -9.32 1.30 -7.56
N PRO A 158 -9.01 0.76 -8.76
CA PRO A 158 -9.51 1.31 -10.01
C PRO A 158 -11.04 1.21 -10.13
#